data_AF-A0A9N9PLH7-F1
#
_entry.id   AF-A0A9N9PLH7-F1
#
_cell.length_a   1.000
_cell.length_b   1.000
_cell.length_c   1.000
_cell.angle_alpha   90.00
_cell.angle_beta   90.00
_cell.angle_gamma   90.00
#
_symmetry.space_group_name_H-M   'P 1'
#
loop_
_entity.id
_entity.type
_entity.pdbx_description
1 polymer ?
#
loop_
_entity_poly.entity_id
_entity_poly.type
_entity_poly.pdbx_seq_one_letter_code
_entity_poly.pdbx_strand_id
1 'polypeptide(L)'
;MPVLKEHEKVLGKDDLTTQESGHIWRAMGNIRNAQERFSEGLEYHQRSLNNLRSTLGEKHHFTGDAFYSLGVDYWQQKDKSQALQNLTAAIKAFRSGTHTKAQLGRALWKKGCILKTEKNDCQAQELLMEAQTLYRKVMPVPVGPFAIEELKDGNWTKLLVYWSR
;
A
#
# COMPACT_ATOMS: atom_id res chain seq x y z
N MET A 1 16.50 9.68 12.55
CA MET A 1 16.55 8.36 13.18
C MET A 1 17.95 7.79 13.08
N PRO A 2 18.53 7.22 14.16
CA PRO A 2 19.89 6.67 14.16
C PRO A 2 20.09 5.54 13.14
N VAL A 3 19.10 4.64 13.00
CA VAL A 3 19.18 3.46 12.11
C VAL A 3 19.34 3.85 10.64
N LEU A 4 18.53 4.79 10.12
CA LEU A 4 18.66 5.27 8.74
C LEU A 4 20.02 5.94 8.50
N LYS A 5 20.51 6.73 9.46
CA LYS A 5 21.80 7.42 9.31
C LYS A 5 22.98 6.46 9.25
N GLU A 6 22.96 5.41 10.09
CA GLU A 6 24.01 4.39 10.07
C GLU A 6 23.93 3.56 8.78
N HIS A 7 22.71 3.20 8.35
CA HIS A 7 22.48 2.48 7.09
C HIS A 7 22.96 3.28 5.87
N GLU A 8 22.61 4.56 5.77
CA GLU A 8 23.04 5.46 4.69
C GLU A 8 24.55 5.72 4.71
N LYS A 9 25.21 5.60 5.87
CA LYS A 9 26.67 5.71 5.98
C LYS A 9 27.39 4.50 5.38
N VAL A 10 26.80 3.31 5.49
CA VAL A 10 27.39 2.05 5.01
C VAL A 10 27.08 1.82 3.53
N LEU A 11 25.83 2.01 3.10
CA LEU A 11 25.37 1.68 1.75
C LEU A 11 25.17 2.88 0.83
N GLY A 12 25.29 4.10 1.37
CA GLY A 12 24.96 5.33 0.65
C GLY A 12 23.48 5.70 0.72
N LYS A 13 23.17 6.96 0.41
CA LYS A 13 21.81 7.50 0.45
C LYS A 13 20.90 6.93 -0.64
N ASP A 14 21.48 6.46 -1.74
CA ASP A 14 20.73 5.99 -2.90
C ASP A 14 21.00 4.50 -3.17
N ASP A 15 21.12 3.70 -2.11
CA ASP A 15 21.27 2.26 -2.27
C ASP A 15 20.06 1.67 -3.01
N LEU A 16 20.33 1.11 -4.19
CA LEU A 16 19.38 0.39 -5.04
C LEU A 16 19.70 -1.11 -5.10
N THR A 17 20.63 -1.59 -4.27
CA THR A 17 21.16 -2.96 -4.35
C THR A 17 20.58 -3.88 -3.27
N THR A 18 20.16 -3.32 -2.12
CA THR A 18 19.57 -4.10 -1.03
C THR A 18 18.09 -3.73 -0.81
N GLN A 19 17.23 -4.74 -0.64
CA GLN A 19 15.79 -4.53 -0.38
C GLN A 19 15.54 -3.92 1.01
N GLU A 20 16.51 -4.07 1.92
CA GLU A 20 16.54 -3.56 3.28
C GLU A 20 16.40 -2.03 3.29
N SER A 21 17.13 -1.35 2.39
CA SER A 21 16.98 0.10 2.13
C SER A 21 15.53 0.47 1.80
N GLY A 22 14.92 -0.29 0.87
CA GLY A 22 13.53 -0.13 0.47
C GLY A 22 12.55 -0.27 1.63
N HIS A 23 12.73 -1.26 2.50
CA HIS A 23 11.89 -1.46 3.69
C HIS A 23 12.06 -0.34 4.71
N ILE A 24 13.30 0.10 4.98
CA ILE A 24 13.58 1.20 5.90
C ILE A 24 12.90 2.48 5.40
N TRP A 25 13.03 2.82 4.12
CA TRP A 25 12.39 4.01 3.57
C TRP A 25 10.87 3.91 3.62
N ARG A 26 10.26 2.73 3.39
CA ARG A 26 8.81 2.59 3.55
C ARG A 26 8.37 2.87 4.99
N ALA A 27 9.07 2.28 5.96
CA ALA A 27 8.78 2.52 7.36
C ALA A 27 8.95 4.01 7.74
N MET A 28 9.97 4.68 7.20
CA MET A 28 10.17 6.11 7.39
C MET A 28 9.03 6.94 6.82
N GLY A 29 8.54 6.60 5.62
CA GLY A 29 7.41 7.28 5.02
C GLY A 29 6.14 7.16 5.88
N ASN A 30 5.85 5.95 6.35
CA ASN A 30 4.75 5.70 7.30
C ASN A 30 4.89 6.54 8.59
N ILE A 31 6.09 6.62 9.17
CA ILE A 31 6.36 7.42 10.37
C ILE A 31 6.16 8.91 10.10
N ARG A 32 6.60 9.41 8.95
CA ARG A 32 6.41 10.82 8.57
C ARG A 32 4.94 11.16 8.36
N ASN A 33 4.19 10.29 7.70
CA ASN A 33 2.74 10.46 7.56
C ASN A 33 2.02 10.46 8.91
N ALA A 34 2.41 9.59 9.84
CA ALA A 34 1.87 9.58 11.20
C ALA A 34 2.21 10.85 11.99
N GLN A 35 3.27 11.57 11.60
CA GLN A 35 3.64 12.89 12.13
C GLN A 35 3.01 14.04 11.34
N GLU A 36 2.05 13.77 10.44
CA GLU A 36 1.42 14.75 9.55
C GLU A 36 2.41 15.47 8.60
N ARG A 37 3.60 14.89 8.42
CA ARG A 37 4.65 15.40 7.52
C ARG A 37 4.55 14.72 6.16
N PHE A 38 3.42 14.95 5.48
CA PHE A 38 3.02 14.22 4.27
C PHE A 38 4.01 14.36 3.10
N SER A 39 4.59 15.55 2.89
CA SER A 39 5.55 15.77 1.81
C SER A 39 6.82 14.93 1.97
N GLU A 40 7.34 14.83 3.21
CA GLU A 40 8.47 13.96 3.51
C GLU A 40 8.09 12.48 3.44
N GLY A 41 6.87 12.14 3.87
CA GLY A 41 6.35 10.78 3.74
C GLY A 41 6.34 10.29 2.30
N LEU A 42 5.83 11.13 1.39
CA LEU A 42 5.82 10.87 -0.04
C LEU A 42 7.25 10.65 -0.59
N GLU A 43 8.20 11.50 -0.21
CA GLU A 43 9.59 11.38 -0.67
C GLU A 43 10.20 10.02 -0.28
N TYR A 44 10.01 9.60 0.98
CA TYR A 44 10.50 8.30 1.44
C TYR A 44 9.80 7.12 0.76
N HIS A 45 8.48 7.21 0.54
CA HIS A 45 7.76 6.18 -0.21
C HIS A 45 8.21 6.08 -1.67
N GLN A 46 8.56 7.21 -2.31
CA GLN A 46 9.10 7.20 -3.67
C GLN A 46 10.49 6.54 -3.72
N ARG A 47 11.37 6.85 -2.76
CA ARG A 47 12.68 6.18 -2.61
C ARG A 47 12.51 4.68 -2.40
N SER A 48 11.59 4.29 -1.52
CA SER A 48 11.25 2.89 -1.27
C SER A 48 10.82 2.16 -2.54
N LEU A 49 9.90 2.75 -3.31
CA LEU A 49 9.44 2.15 -4.55
C LEU A 49 10.58 1.99 -5.57
N ASN A 50 11.41 3.01 -5.75
CA ASN A 50 12.53 2.96 -6.69
C ASN A 50 13.52 1.83 -6.35
N ASN A 51 13.84 1.64 -5.07
CA ASN A 51 14.69 0.54 -4.63
C ASN A 51 14.01 -0.83 -4.80
N LEU A 52 12.80 -1.02 -4.28
CA LEU A 52 12.14 -2.33 -4.30
C LEU A 52 11.80 -2.79 -5.73
N ARG A 53 11.50 -1.85 -6.64
CA ARG A 53 11.37 -2.16 -8.07
C ARG A 53 12.69 -2.64 -8.67
N SER A 54 13.81 -2.05 -8.27
CA SER A 54 15.14 -2.41 -8.79
C SER A 54 15.65 -3.73 -8.22
N THR A 55 15.39 -4.01 -6.94
CA THR A 55 15.91 -5.19 -6.23
C THR A 55 15.02 -6.43 -6.38
N LEU A 56 13.69 -6.26 -6.31
CA LEU A 56 12.73 -7.36 -6.28
C LEU A 56 11.84 -7.44 -7.53
N GLY A 57 11.82 -6.39 -8.33
CA GLY A 57 10.97 -6.27 -9.52
C GLY A 57 9.54 -5.78 -9.20
N GLU A 58 8.81 -5.44 -10.26
CA GLU A 58 7.49 -4.77 -10.14
C GLU A 58 6.37 -5.66 -9.59
N LYS A 59 6.49 -6.99 -9.75
CA LYS A 59 5.44 -7.94 -9.34
C LYS A 59 5.62 -8.47 -7.92
N HIS A 60 6.69 -8.08 -7.22
CA HIS A 60 6.95 -8.54 -5.86
C HIS A 60 5.98 -7.88 -4.87
N HIS A 61 5.54 -8.61 -3.84
CA HIS A 61 4.55 -8.10 -2.90
C HIS A 61 5.05 -6.90 -2.09
N PHE A 62 6.34 -6.85 -1.73
CA PHE A 62 6.90 -5.65 -1.07
C PHE A 62 6.92 -4.42 -1.97
N THR A 63 7.12 -4.61 -3.28
CA THR A 63 6.96 -3.55 -4.28
C THR A 63 5.50 -3.12 -4.38
N GLY A 64 4.56 -4.08 -4.29
CA GLY A 64 3.12 -3.81 -4.16
C GLY A 64 2.76 -2.98 -2.94
N ASP A 65 3.35 -3.27 -1.77
CA ASP A 65 3.16 -2.47 -0.55
C ASP A 65 3.64 -1.02 -0.75
N ALA A 66 4.78 -0.82 -1.43
CA ALA A 66 5.30 0.52 -1.73
C ALA A 66 4.39 1.28 -2.73
N PHE A 67 3.89 0.62 -3.76
CA PHE A 67 2.88 1.18 -4.66
C PHE A 67 1.60 1.57 -3.90
N TYR A 68 1.14 0.73 -2.97
CA TYR A 68 -0.03 1.04 -2.16
C TYR A 68 0.20 2.31 -1.31
N SER A 69 1.34 2.42 -0.63
CA SER A 69 1.69 3.61 0.17
C SER A 69 1.65 4.89 -0.66
N LEU A 70 2.28 4.89 -1.84
CA LEU A 70 2.21 6.04 -2.76
C LEU A 70 0.78 6.34 -3.21
N GLY A 71 -0.01 5.30 -3.49
CA GLY A 71 -1.43 5.46 -3.83
C GLY A 71 -2.23 6.19 -2.74
N VAL A 72 -1.92 5.92 -1.47
CA VAL A 72 -2.53 6.62 -0.32
C VAL A 72 -2.01 8.05 -0.20
N ASP A 73 -0.71 8.28 -0.36
CA ASP A 73 -0.11 9.62 -0.26
C ASP A 73 -0.67 10.56 -1.33
N TYR A 74 -0.71 10.11 -2.58
CA TYR A 74 -1.26 10.92 -3.68
C TYR A 74 -2.74 11.20 -3.49
N TRP A 75 -3.50 10.25 -2.94
CA TRP A 75 -4.89 10.49 -2.57
C TRP A 75 -5.02 11.59 -1.50
N GLN A 76 -4.15 11.58 -0.48
CA GLN A 76 -4.12 12.65 0.54
C GLN A 76 -3.75 14.02 -0.06
N GLN A 77 -2.88 14.04 -1.07
CA GLN A 77 -2.52 15.25 -1.82
C GLN A 77 -3.57 15.66 -2.87
N LYS A 78 -4.70 14.94 -2.96
CA LYS A 78 -5.76 15.15 -3.95
C LYS A 78 -5.32 14.91 -5.41
N ASP A 79 -4.16 14.28 -5.63
CA ASP A 79 -3.73 13.79 -6.94
C ASP A 79 -4.34 12.41 -7.18
N LYS A 80 -5.56 12.42 -7.70
CA LYS A 80 -6.32 11.19 -7.95
C LYS A 80 -5.72 10.33 -9.05
N SER A 81 -5.14 10.96 -10.07
CA SER A 81 -4.58 10.24 -11.22
C SER A 81 -3.42 9.35 -10.77
N GLN A 82 -2.48 9.94 -10.03
CA GLN A 82 -1.36 9.20 -9.46
C GLN A 82 -1.82 8.18 -8.42
N ALA A 83 -2.83 8.49 -7.61
CA ALA A 83 -3.38 7.55 -6.65
C ALA A 83 -3.91 6.28 -7.32
N LEU A 84 -4.75 6.43 -8.36
CA LEU A 84 -5.34 5.32 -9.09
C LEU A 84 -4.28 4.51 -9.87
N GLN A 85 -3.29 5.17 -10.45
CA GLN A 85 -2.19 4.51 -11.16
C GLN A 85 -1.38 3.62 -10.20
N ASN A 86 -0.97 4.16 -9.05
CA ASN A 86 -0.21 3.43 -8.06
C ASN A 86 -1.02 2.28 -7.42
N LEU A 87 -2.30 2.50 -7.09
CA LEU A 87 -3.17 1.43 -6.59
C LEU A 87 -3.38 0.31 -7.63
N THR A 88 -3.43 0.64 -8.92
CA THR A 88 -3.53 -0.36 -10.00
C THR A 88 -2.25 -1.19 -10.09
N ALA A 89 -1.08 -0.56 -9.96
CA ALA A 89 0.20 -1.27 -9.90
C ALA A 89 0.29 -2.18 -8.66
N ALA A 90 -0.16 -1.72 -7.50
CA ALA A 90 -0.23 -2.52 -6.27
C ALA A 90 -1.11 -3.77 -6.47
N ILE A 91 -2.32 -3.61 -7.00
CA ILE A 91 -3.24 -4.73 -7.30
C ILE A 91 -2.57 -5.75 -8.23
N LYS A 92 -1.86 -5.28 -9.27
CA LYS A 92 -1.14 -6.16 -10.21
C LYS A 92 -0.04 -6.96 -9.51
N ALA A 93 0.74 -6.34 -8.62
CA ALA A 93 1.77 -7.01 -7.83
C ALA A 93 1.18 -8.04 -6.85
N PHE A 94 0.06 -7.73 -6.21
CA PHE A 94 -0.58 -8.65 -5.28
C PHE A 94 -1.29 -9.82 -5.95
N ARG A 95 -1.83 -9.66 -7.18
CA ARG A 95 -2.49 -10.76 -7.91
C ARG A 95 -1.55 -11.91 -8.25
N SER A 96 -0.24 -11.67 -8.37
CA SER A 96 0.75 -12.74 -8.57
C SER A 96 1.09 -13.55 -7.31
N GLY A 97 0.71 -13.08 -6.12
CA GLY A 97 1.07 -13.72 -4.86
C GLY A 97 0.01 -14.68 -4.32
N THR A 98 0.44 -15.80 -3.73
CA THR A 98 -0.45 -16.77 -3.07
C THR A 98 -0.89 -16.31 -1.67
N HIS A 99 -0.03 -15.57 -0.97
CA HIS A 99 -0.22 -15.11 0.42
C HIS A 99 -0.52 -13.59 0.53
N THR A 100 -0.96 -12.97 -0.55
CA THR A 100 -1.16 -11.51 -0.66
C THR A 100 -2.64 -11.11 -0.67
N LYS A 101 -3.55 -12.01 -0.31
CA LYS A 101 -5.00 -11.80 -0.40
C LYS A 101 -5.49 -10.61 0.45
N ALA A 102 -4.90 -10.42 1.63
CA ALA A 102 -5.20 -9.28 2.50
C ALA A 102 -4.76 -7.95 1.86
N GLN A 103 -3.54 -7.91 1.35
CA GLN A 103 -2.98 -6.74 0.66
C GLN A 103 -3.79 -6.40 -0.61
N LEU A 104 -4.13 -7.42 -1.39
CA LEU A 104 -4.98 -7.29 -2.57
C LEU A 104 -6.34 -6.68 -2.21
N GLY A 105 -7.00 -7.22 -1.19
CA GLY A 105 -8.27 -6.71 -0.70
C GLY A 105 -8.19 -5.25 -0.22
N ARG A 106 -7.13 -4.89 0.51
CA ARG A 106 -6.86 -3.50 0.94
C ARG A 106 -6.71 -2.54 -0.26
N ALA A 107 -5.96 -2.95 -1.28
CA ALA A 107 -5.71 -2.14 -2.47
C ALA A 107 -6.98 -1.96 -3.33
N LEU A 108 -7.73 -3.05 -3.55
CA LEU A 108 -9.02 -3.03 -4.25
C LEU A 108 -10.03 -2.14 -3.53
N TRP A 109 -10.13 -2.29 -2.20
CA TRP A 109 -10.98 -1.48 -1.34
C TRP A 109 -10.66 0.00 -1.50
N LYS A 110 -9.38 0.39 -1.35
CA LYS A 110 -8.96 1.79 -1.44
C LYS A 110 -9.28 2.39 -2.81
N LYS A 111 -8.99 1.65 -3.89
CA LYS A 111 -9.29 2.08 -5.27
C LYS A 111 -10.80 2.22 -5.49
N GLY A 112 -11.59 1.26 -5.03
CA GLY A 112 -13.06 1.29 -5.10
C GLY A 112 -13.65 2.50 -4.37
N CYS A 113 -13.13 2.83 -3.18
CA CYS A 113 -13.55 4.02 -2.44
C CYS A 113 -13.26 5.31 -3.22
N ILE A 114 -12.08 5.43 -3.85
CA ILE A 114 -11.72 6.60 -4.66
C ILE A 114 -12.68 6.73 -5.85
N LEU A 115 -12.91 5.65 -6.60
CA LEU A 115 -13.81 5.67 -7.77
C LEU A 115 -15.27 5.98 -7.40
N LYS A 116 -15.73 5.53 -6.22
CA LYS A 116 -17.06 5.89 -5.70
C LYS A 116 -17.23 7.39 -5.51
N THR A 117 -16.16 8.13 -5.21
CA THR A 117 -16.22 9.60 -5.15
C THR A 117 -16.39 10.26 -6.52
N GLU A 118 -16.09 9.54 -7.61
CA GLU A 118 -16.14 10.06 -8.99
C GLU A 118 -17.46 9.76 -9.70
N LYS A 119 -18.45 9.19 -9.00
CA LYS A 119 -19.72 8.69 -9.59
C LYS A 119 -19.49 7.61 -10.66
N ASN A 120 -18.33 6.95 -10.65
CA ASN A 120 -18.07 5.79 -11.50
C ASN A 120 -18.54 4.52 -10.76
N ASP A 121 -19.87 4.38 -10.69
CA ASP A 121 -20.50 3.45 -9.76
C ASP A 121 -20.27 1.98 -10.13
N CYS A 122 -20.20 1.66 -11.42
CA CYS A 122 -20.05 0.28 -11.89
C CYS A 122 -18.66 -0.30 -11.54
N GLN A 123 -17.58 0.38 -11.92
CA GLN A 123 -16.21 -0.08 -11.63
C GLN A 123 -15.91 -0.06 -10.13
N ALA A 124 -16.41 0.95 -9.41
CA ALA A 124 -16.27 1.01 -7.97
C ALA A 124 -16.95 -0.19 -7.29
N GLN A 125 -18.17 -0.53 -7.71
CA GLN A 125 -18.94 -1.63 -7.13
C GLN A 125 -18.26 -3.00 -7.36
N GLU A 126 -17.75 -3.25 -8.57
CA GLU A 126 -17.00 -4.48 -8.87
C GLU A 126 -15.78 -4.66 -7.95
N LEU A 127 -14.97 -3.61 -7.80
CA LEU A 127 -13.78 -3.65 -6.95
C LEU A 127 -14.13 -3.84 -5.47
N LEU A 128 -15.19 -3.19 -4.98
CA LEU A 128 -15.63 -3.31 -3.60
C LEU A 128 -16.22 -4.71 -3.31
N MET A 129 -16.93 -5.32 -4.26
CA MET A 129 -17.41 -6.70 -4.16
C MET A 129 -16.27 -7.72 -4.16
N GLU A 130 -15.27 -7.55 -5.03
CA GLU A 130 -14.06 -8.38 -5.03
C GLU A 130 -13.33 -8.26 -3.68
N ALA A 131 -13.15 -7.04 -3.18
CA ALA A 131 -12.56 -6.79 -1.87
C ALA A 131 -13.38 -7.51 -0.77
N GLN A 132 -14.69 -7.28 -0.67
CA GLN A 132 -15.53 -7.94 0.34
C GLN A 132 -15.41 -9.47 0.31
N THR A 133 -15.35 -10.06 -0.89
CA THR A 133 -15.18 -11.50 -1.07
C THR A 133 -13.83 -11.98 -0.54
N LEU A 134 -12.75 -11.23 -0.78
CA LEU A 134 -11.43 -11.52 -0.22
C LEU A 134 -11.42 -11.36 1.31
N TYR A 135 -12.07 -10.32 1.84
CA TYR A 135 -12.19 -10.10 3.27
C TYR A 135 -12.78 -11.32 3.98
N ARG A 136 -13.91 -11.83 3.47
CA ARG A 136 -14.58 -13.04 4.01
C ARG A 136 -13.69 -14.30 3.97
N LYS A 137 -12.80 -14.40 2.99
CA LYS A 137 -11.87 -15.54 2.85
C LYS A 137 -10.65 -15.47 3.77
N VAL A 138 -10.22 -14.26 4.12
CA VAL A 138 -8.99 -14.02 4.90
C VAL A 138 -9.28 -13.86 6.40
N MET A 139 -10.50 -13.45 6.76
CA MET A 139 -10.89 -13.26 8.15
C MET A 139 -10.81 -14.58 8.94
N PRO A 140 -10.02 -14.63 10.03
CA PRO A 140 -9.84 -15.84 10.83
C PRO A 140 -11.06 -16.19 11.69
N VAL A 141 -11.90 -15.21 12.02
CA VAL A 141 -13.13 -15.38 12.80
C VAL A 141 -14.27 -14.65 12.08
N PRO A 142 -15.44 -15.28 11.86
CA PRO A 142 -16.56 -14.67 11.14
C PRO A 142 -17.34 -13.66 11.99
N VAL A 143 -16.63 -12.89 12.83
CA VAL A 143 -17.20 -11.83 13.68
C VAL A 143 -16.57 -10.51 13.25
N GLY A 144 -17.27 -9.76 12.41
CA GLY A 144 -16.82 -8.47 11.90
C GLY A 144 -17.78 -7.90 10.86
N PRO A 145 -17.55 -6.64 10.41
CA PRO A 145 -18.37 -6.05 9.37
C PRO A 145 -18.17 -6.82 8.06
N PHE A 146 -19.26 -7.31 7.49
CA PHE A 146 -19.25 -8.00 6.20
C PHE A 146 -19.93 -7.21 5.10
N ALA A 147 -20.69 -6.18 5.45
CA ALA A 147 -21.31 -5.26 4.50
C ALA A 147 -20.27 -4.23 4.02
N ILE A 148 -20.36 -3.81 2.76
CA ILE A 148 -19.43 -2.82 2.18
C ILE A 148 -19.57 -1.50 2.94
N GLU A 149 -20.76 -1.16 3.40
CA GLU A 149 -21.09 0.07 4.11
C GLU A 149 -20.40 0.17 5.49
N GLU A 150 -20.05 -0.97 6.08
CA GLU A 150 -19.46 -1.06 7.41
C GLU A 150 -17.93 -1.21 7.38
N LEU A 151 -17.37 -1.62 6.24
CA LEU A 151 -15.93 -1.79 6.06
C LEU A 151 -15.22 -0.43 6.03
N LYS A 152 -14.07 -0.37 6.70
CA LYS A 152 -13.19 0.80 6.77
C LYS A 152 -11.75 0.40 6.48
N ASP A 153 -10.91 1.37 6.13
CA ASP A 153 -9.47 1.14 5.88
C ASP A 153 -8.79 0.37 7.04
N GLY A 154 -9.17 0.67 8.29
CA GLY A 154 -8.62 0.01 9.47
C GLY A 154 -8.97 -1.47 9.62
N ASN A 155 -10.05 -1.97 9.00
CA ASN A 155 -10.36 -3.40 8.98
C ASN A 155 -9.30 -4.19 8.23
N TRP A 156 -8.82 -3.62 7.12
CA TRP A 156 -7.80 -4.21 6.27
C TRP A 156 -6.42 -4.20 6.91
N THR A 157 -6.04 -3.10 7.57
CA THR A 157 -4.74 -2.99 8.26
C THR A 157 -4.59 -4.02 9.37
N LYS A 158 -5.69 -4.41 10.05
CA LYS A 158 -5.67 -5.44 11.09
C LYS A 158 -5.38 -6.85 10.55
N LEU A 159 -5.70 -7.12 9.28
CA LEU A 159 -5.42 -8.39 8.62
C LEU A 159 -3.98 -8.51 8.14
N LEU A 160 -3.22 -7.42 8.17
CA LEU A 160 -1.85 -7.39 7.69
C LEU A 160 -0.86 -7.72 8.81
N VAL A 161 0.14 -8.52 8.43
CA VAL A 161 1.38 -8.69 9.18
C VAL A 161 2.06 -7.34 9.37
N TYR A 162 2.73 -7.18 10.52
CA TYR A 162 3.22 -5.88 11.00
C TYR A 162 4.02 -5.08 9.95
N TRP A 163 4.88 -5.75 9.20
CA TRP A 163 5.72 -5.08 8.19
C TRP A 163 4.93 -4.58 6.98
N SER A 164 3.77 -5.13 6.64
CA SER A 164 2.92 -4.69 5.51
C SER A 164 1.87 -3.64 5.90
N ARG A 165 1.86 -3.16 7.16
CA ARG A 165 0.88 -2.17 7.63
C ARG A 165 1.14 -0.79 7.03
#